data_AF-A0A968VBP0-F1
#
_entry.id   AF-A0A968VBP0-F1
#
_cell.length_a   1.000
_cell.length_b   1.000
_cell.length_c   1.000
_cell.angle_alpha   90.00
_cell.angle_beta   90.00
_cell.angle_gamma   90.00
#
_symmetry.space_group_name_H-M   'P 1'
#
loop_
_entity.id
_entity.type
_entity.pdbx_description
1 polymer ?
#
loop_
_entity_poly.entity_id
_entity_poly.type
_entity_poly.pdbx_seq_one_letter_code
_entity_poly.pdbx_strand_id
1 'polypeptide(L)'
;MISTSTALQKPELLKIGKFQLVSPIVHIGSEVSKLNPFEYVATSSRVYFPDREALGQVLQKRGKLTEYIHRIEQREDITSLLEDTFGENWLEITTEEGNPVFPDHRSSRRWTQERITDLRPMIRNGFGQLYIPGSSIKGAIRTAIAYYLLKYAKTLNVPQEKRVSSIETQLRQNLGDLKYRAKFVDDNLFMDELFANYGLTYQGRSVRVQERPNPNTDDHAG
;
A
#
# COMPACT_ATOMS: atom_id res chain seq x y z
N MET A 1 4.61 28.65 42.05
CA MET A 1 5.32 28.17 40.85
C MET A 1 5.23 26.65 40.84
N ILE A 2 4.46 26.04 39.95
CA ILE A 2 4.28 24.58 39.91
C ILE A 2 4.84 24.08 38.58
N SER A 3 6.06 23.55 38.67
CA SER A 3 6.68 22.73 37.63
C SER A 3 6.08 21.34 37.69
N THR A 4 5.39 20.89 36.63
CA THR A 4 5.16 19.46 36.39
C THR A 4 5.37 19.17 34.91
N SER A 5 6.62 18.87 34.58
CA SER A 5 7.00 18.19 33.34
C SER A 5 6.53 16.74 33.46
N THR A 6 5.32 16.44 33.01
CA THR A 6 4.90 15.05 32.73
C THR A 6 5.56 14.61 31.43
N ALA A 7 6.84 14.27 31.50
CA ALA A 7 7.49 13.53 30.42
C ALA A 7 6.79 12.17 30.30
N LEU A 8 6.12 11.93 29.17
CA LEU A 8 5.52 10.64 28.86
C LEU A 8 6.64 9.59 28.83
N GLN A 9 6.71 8.73 29.85
CA GLN A 9 7.56 7.54 29.80
C GLN A 9 7.02 6.61 28.72
N LYS A 10 7.90 6.16 27.80
CA LYS A 10 7.53 5.11 26.84
C LYS A 10 7.13 3.88 27.66
N PRO A 11 5.87 3.43 27.62
CA PRO A 11 5.50 2.23 28.33
C PRO A 11 6.31 1.08 27.75
N GLU A 12 7.02 0.32 28.60
CA GLU A 12 7.72 -0.92 28.21
C GLU A 12 6.76 -2.04 27.78
N LEU A 13 5.46 -1.77 27.82
CA LEU A 13 4.41 -2.70 27.43
C LEU A 13 4.32 -2.82 25.91
N LEU A 14 5.00 -3.84 25.38
CA LEU A 14 4.74 -4.33 24.04
C LEU A 14 3.36 -5.00 24.01
N LYS A 15 2.34 -4.24 23.62
CA LYS A 15 0.98 -4.78 23.42
C LYS A 15 0.87 -5.36 22.02
N ILE A 16 0.71 -6.68 21.95
CA ILE A 16 0.42 -7.39 20.70
C ILE A 16 -1.10 -7.38 20.51
N GLY A 17 -1.56 -6.81 19.40
CA GLY A 17 -2.95 -6.86 18.97
C GLY A 17 -3.11 -7.73 17.73
N LYS A 18 -4.24 -8.45 17.64
CA LYS A 18 -4.64 -9.16 16.42
C LYS A 18 -5.71 -8.34 15.69
N PHE A 19 -5.56 -8.19 14.38
CA PHE A 19 -6.56 -7.58 13.53
C PHE A 19 -7.30 -8.67 12.76
N GLN A 20 -8.62 -8.55 12.69
CA GLN A 20 -9.46 -9.41 11.86
C GLN A 20 -10.10 -8.56 10.77
N LEU A 21 -10.02 -9.04 9.53
CA LEU A 21 -10.75 -8.44 8.42
C LEU A 21 -12.21 -8.86 8.52
N VAL A 22 -13.10 -7.87 8.61
CA VAL A 22 -14.56 -8.07 8.66
C VAL A 22 -15.24 -7.84 7.30
N SER A 23 -14.52 -7.26 6.34
CA SER A 23 -14.98 -7.01 4.98
C SER A 23 -14.14 -7.84 3.99
N PRO A 24 -14.76 -8.42 2.95
CA PRO A 24 -14.03 -9.10 1.88
C PRO A 24 -13.30 -8.13 0.94
N ILE A 25 -13.56 -6.82 1.07
CA ILE A 25 -13.01 -5.78 0.18
C ILE A 25 -12.09 -4.89 1.00
N VAL A 26 -10.86 -5.34 1.19
CA VAL A 26 -9.76 -4.51 1.71
C VAL A 26 -8.66 -4.49 0.66
N HIS A 27 -8.44 -3.32 0.08
CA HIS A 27 -7.38 -3.09 -0.89
C HIS A 27 -6.44 -2.00 -0.37
N ILE A 28 -5.16 -2.36 -0.26
CA ILE A 28 -4.08 -1.42 -0.01
C ILE A 28 -3.13 -1.55 -1.19
N GLY A 29 -3.22 -0.60 -2.10
CA GLY A 29 -2.37 -0.53 -3.28
C GLY A 29 -1.03 0.12 -2.98
N SER A 30 -0.03 -0.18 -3.81
CA SER A 30 1.19 0.63 -3.92
C SER A 30 0.92 1.86 -4.79
N GLU A 31 1.63 2.97 -4.53
CA GLU A 31 1.46 4.26 -5.22
C GLU A 31 1.78 4.20 -6.72
N VAL A 32 2.51 3.16 -7.18
CA VAL A 32 3.15 3.15 -8.51
C VAL A 32 2.68 2.04 -9.46
N SER A 33 2.09 0.94 -8.98
CA SER A 33 1.97 -0.25 -9.82
C SER A 33 0.60 -0.41 -10.47
N LYS A 34 0.38 0.23 -11.62
CA LYS A 34 -0.55 -0.30 -12.61
C LYS A 34 0.15 -1.43 -13.35
N LEU A 35 -0.38 -2.65 -13.25
CA LEU A 35 0.21 -3.79 -13.96
C LEU A 35 -0.07 -3.70 -15.46
N ASN A 36 0.96 -3.97 -16.24
CA ASN A 36 0.88 -4.09 -17.69
C ASN A 36 0.35 -5.49 -18.08
N PRO A 37 -0.18 -5.65 -19.30
CA PRO A 37 -0.72 -6.94 -19.78
C PRO A 37 0.27 -8.11 -19.75
N PHE A 38 1.58 -7.86 -19.86
CA PHE A 38 2.60 -8.92 -19.76
C PHE A 38 2.89 -9.37 -18.31
N GLU A 39 2.41 -8.63 -17.31
CA GLU A 39 2.69 -8.91 -15.90
C GLU A 39 1.63 -9.81 -15.25
N TYR A 40 0.56 -10.13 -15.97
CA TYR A 40 -0.51 -11.01 -15.49
C TYR A 40 -1.14 -11.80 -16.61
N VAL A 41 -1.81 -12.90 -16.25
CA VAL A 41 -2.64 -13.69 -17.16
C VAL A 41 -4.05 -13.76 -16.59
N ALA A 42 -5.05 -13.37 -17.38
CA ALA A 42 -6.43 -13.34 -16.94
C ALA A 42 -7.26 -14.46 -17.59
N THR A 43 -7.79 -15.35 -16.76
CA THR A 43 -8.80 -16.35 -17.13
C THR A 43 -10.21 -15.81 -16.86
N SER A 44 -11.24 -16.60 -17.16
CA SER A 44 -12.65 -16.25 -16.87
C SER A 44 -12.93 -16.07 -15.36
N SER A 45 -12.21 -16.78 -14.49
CA SER A 45 -12.45 -16.81 -13.04
C SER A 45 -11.35 -16.17 -12.20
N ARG A 46 -10.12 -16.08 -12.71
CA ARG A 46 -8.93 -15.69 -11.94
C ARG A 46 -7.93 -14.88 -12.74
N VAL A 47 -7.17 -14.05 -12.04
CA VAL A 47 -5.98 -13.36 -12.54
C VAL A 47 -4.76 -13.95 -11.86
N TYR A 48 -3.77 -14.34 -12.65
CA TYR A 48 -2.55 -14.98 -12.19
C TYR A 48 -1.36 -14.05 -12.41
N PHE A 49 -0.49 -13.93 -11.42
CA PHE A 49 0.77 -13.20 -11.51
C PHE A 49 1.92 -14.21 -11.54
N PRO A 50 2.63 -14.36 -12.67
CA PRO A 50 3.75 -15.28 -12.74
C PRO A 50 4.88 -14.84 -11.82
N ASP A 51 5.64 -15.80 -11.32
CA ASP A 51 6.99 -15.53 -10.86
C ASP A 51 7.87 -15.24 -12.09
N ARG A 52 8.40 -14.02 -12.17
CA ARG A 52 9.11 -13.52 -13.35
C ARG A 52 10.40 -14.28 -13.61
N GLU A 53 11.08 -14.72 -12.56
CA GLU A 53 12.32 -15.46 -12.67
C GLU A 53 12.03 -16.89 -13.12
N ALA A 54 11.08 -17.56 -12.45
CA ALA A 54 10.64 -18.90 -12.85
C ALA A 54 10.12 -18.94 -14.30
N LEU A 55 9.30 -17.96 -14.69
CA LEU A 55 8.78 -17.82 -16.05
C LEU A 55 9.91 -17.64 -17.07
N GLY A 56 10.88 -16.77 -16.76
CA GLY A 56 12.05 -16.55 -17.61
C GLY A 56 12.86 -17.84 -17.83
N GLN A 57 13.11 -18.61 -16.76
CA GLN A 57 13.84 -19.87 -16.82
C GLN A 57 13.12 -20.91 -17.70
N VAL A 58 11.81 -21.12 -17.52
CA VAL A 58 11.06 -22.13 -18.30
C VAL A 58 10.95 -21.74 -19.76
N LEU A 59 10.78 -20.44 -20.08
CA LEU A 59 10.71 -19.95 -21.45
C LEU A 59 12.07 -20.01 -22.15
N GLN A 60 13.17 -19.76 -21.42
CA GLN A 60 14.53 -19.90 -21.96
C GLN A 60 14.80 -21.33 -22.42
N LYS A 61 14.41 -22.32 -21.61
CA LYS A 61 14.57 -23.74 -21.94
C LYS A 61 13.76 -24.18 -23.15
N ARG A 62 12.63 -23.51 -23.41
CA ARG A 62 11.79 -23.74 -24.58
C ARG A 62 12.19 -22.89 -25.80
N GLY A 63 13.26 -22.10 -25.71
CA GLY A 63 13.69 -21.21 -26.80
C GLY A 63 12.76 -20.03 -27.06
N LYS A 64 11.87 -19.70 -26.12
CA LYS A 64 10.79 -18.72 -26.24
C LYS A 64 11.04 -17.42 -25.46
N LEU A 65 12.19 -17.31 -24.79
CA LEU A 65 12.56 -16.13 -24.01
C LEU A 65 12.61 -14.85 -24.86
N THR A 66 13.14 -14.90 -26.08
CA THR A 66 13.19 -13.72 -26.96
C THR A 66 11.79 -13.21 -27.33
N GLU A 67 10.86 -14.13 -27.57
CA GLU A 67 9.46 -13.80 -27.88
C GLU A 67 8.76 -13.16 -26.67
N TYR A 68 9.09 -13.59 -25.46
CA TYR A 68 8.61 -12.99 -24.21
C TYR A 68 9.16 -11.58 -23.99
N ILE A 69 10.46 -11.37 -24.21
CA ILE A 69 11.10 -10.05 -24.12
C ILE A 69 10.43 -9.09 -25.11
N HIS A 70 10.17 -9.54 -26.34
CA HIS A 70 9.48 -8.73 -27.33
C HIS A 70 8.07 -8.32 -26.88
N ARG A 71 7.28 -9.24 -26.32
CA ARG A 71 5.95 -8.92 -25.77
C ARG A 71 6.02 -7.93 -24.60
N ILE A 72 7.03 -8.02 -23.74
CA ILE A 72 7.27 -7.04 -22.67
C ILE A 72 7.51 -5.65 -23.25
N GLU A 73 8.39 -5.54 -24.25
CA GLU A 73 8.72 -4.28 -24.91
C GLU A 73 7.49 -3.65 -25.59
N GLN A 74 6.67 -4.47 -26.26
CA GLN A 74 5.44 -4.03 -26.94
C GLN A 74 4.22 -3.89 -26.00
N ARG A 75 4.37 -4.23 -24.72
CA ARG A 75 3.30 -4.25 -23.71
C ARG A 75 2.11 -5.15 -24.08
N GLU A 76 2.41 -6.26 -24.73
CA GLU A 76 1.43 -7.22 -25.21
C GLU A 76 1.06 -8.27 -24.16
N ASP A 77 -0.07 -8.92 -24.37
CA ASP A 77 -0.53 -10.04 -23.55
C ASP A 77 0.31 -11.30 -23.82
N ILE A 78 0.61 -12.06 -22.77
CA ILE A 78 1.47 -13.26 -22.83
C ILE A 78 0.67 -14.57 -22.85
N THR A 79 -0.66 -14.54 -22.82
CA THR A 79 -1.50 -15.74 -22.75
C THR A 79 -1.26 -16.65 -23.96
N SER A 80 -1.25 -16.08 -25.17
CA SER A 80 -1.01 -16.87 -26.39
C SER A 80 0.38 -17.50 -26.40
N LEU A 81 1.41 -16.80 -25.87
CA LEU A 81 2.76 -17.36 -25.74
C LEU A 81 2.77 -18.61 -24.86
N LEU A 82 2.06 -18.53 -23.74
CA LEU A 82 2.00 -19.61 -22.76
C LEU A 82 1.26 -20.81 -23.33
N GLU A 83 0.11 -20.57 -23.98
CA GLU A 83 -0.67 -21.60 -24.66
C GLU A 83 0.13 -22.26 -25.80
N ASP A 84 0.82 -21.48 -26.63
CA ASP A 84 1.65 -21.99 -27.73
C ASP A 84 2.87 -22.80 -27.23
N THR A 85 3.40 -22.45 -26.05
CA THR A 85 4.63 -23.06 -25.52
C THR A 85 4.36 -24.27 -24.63
N PHE A 86 3.31 -24.21 -23.82
CA PHE A 86 3.02 -25.18 -22.76
C PHE A 86 1.65 -25.88 -22.90
N GLY A 87 0.83 -25.47 -23.88
CA GLY A 87 -0.52 -26.01 -24.10
C GLY A 87 -1.50 -25.60 -23.00
N GLU A 88 -2.56 -26.39 -22.84
CA GLU A 88 -3.65 -26.11 -21.89
C GLU A 88 -3.20 -26.14 -20.41
N ASN A 89 -2.08 -26.82 -20.12
CA ASN A 89 -1.56 -26.99 -18.76
C ASN A 89 -0.51 -25.94 -18.37
N TRP A 90 -0.51 -24.77 -19.02
CA TRP A 90 0.43 -23.69 -18.73
C TRP A 90 0.37 -23.20 -17.27
N LEU A 91 -0.73 -23.44 -16.55
CA LEU A 91 -0.88 -23.12 -15.13
C LEU A 91 -0.06 -24.03 -14.20
N GLU A 92 0.21 -25.27 -14.60
CA GLU A 92 0.87 -26.29 -13.77
C GLU A 92 2.39 -26.35 -13.99
N ILE A 93 2.93 -25.41 -14.77
CA ILE A 93 4.35 -25.41 -15.13
C ILE A 93 5.24 -25.11 -13.92
N THR A 94 6.31 -25.88 -13.79
CA THR A 94 7.32 -25.72 -12.74
C THR A 94 8.71 -25.55 -13.35
N THR A 95 9.62 -24.92 -12.60
CA THR A 95 11.05 -24.96 -12.92
C THR A 95 11.63 -26.36 -12.66
N GLU A 96 12.89 -26.60 -13.03
CA GLU A 96 13.61 -27.84 -12.72
C GLU A 96 13.74 -28.07 -11.21
N GLU A 97 13.77 -26.99 -10.44
CA GLU A 97 13.83 -27.01 -8.97
C GLU A 97 12.45 -27.28 -8.34
N GLY A 98 11.41 -27.46 -9.16
CA GLY A 98 10.05 -27.69 -8.71
C GLY A 98 9.30 -26.41 -8.29
N ASN A 99 9.85 -25.22 -8.55
CA ASN A 99 9.19 -23.97 -8.21
C ASN A 99 8.05 -23.68 -9.21
N PRO A 100 6.80 -23.46 -8.76
CA PRO A 100 5.69 -23.17 -9.67
C PRO A 100 5.84 -21.79 -10.29
N VAL A 101 5.63 -21.68 -11.61
CA VAL A 101 5.65 -20.38 -12.29
C VAL A 101 4.42 -19.55 -11.92
N PHE A 102 3.29 -20.19 -11.63
CA PHE A 102 2.07 -19.53 -11.16
C PHE A 102 1.70 -19.99 -9.74
N PRO A 103 2.35 -19.45 -8.68
CA PRO A 103 2.02 -19.82 -7.32
C PRO A 103 0.59 -19.41 -6.94
N ASP A 104 -0.12 -20.25 -6.19
CA ASP A 104 -1.51 -19.98 -5.77
C ASP A 104 -1.69 -18.65 -5.02
N HIS A 105 -0.73 -18.31 -4.17
CA HIS A 105 -0.72 -17.07 -3.37
C HIS A 105 -0.49 -15.80 -4.22
N ARG A 106 -0.12 -15.96 -5.48
CA ARG A 106 0.02 -14.91 -6.50
C ARG A 106 -1.12 -14.96 -7.51
N SER A 107 -2.30 -15.42 -7.10
CA SER A 107 -3.53 -15.33 -7.88
C SER A 107 -4.62 -14.56 -7.13
N SER A 108 -5.53 -13.95 -7.89
CA SER A 108 -6.68 -13.21 -7.37
C SER A 108 -7.94 -13.64 -8.11
N ARG A 109 -9.08 -13.69 -7.40
CA ARG A 109 -10.39 -13.90 -8.05
C ARG A 109 -10.68 -12.75 -9.00
N ARG A 110 -11.12 -13.07 -10.21
CA ARG A 110 -11.63 -12.10 -11.18
C ARG A 110 -13.11 -11.87 -10.89
N TRP A 111 -13.47 -10.62 -10.57
CA TRP A 111 -14.83 -10.24 -10.21
C TRP A 111 -15.64 -9.68 -11.39
N THR A 112 -15.00 -9.48 -12.55
CA THR A 112 -15.62 -8.93 -13.76
C THR A 112 -15.32 -9.82 -14.97
N GLN A 113 -16.28 -9.97 -15.87
CA GLN A 113 -16.08 -10.61 -17.17
C GLN A 113 -15.50 -9.64 -18.22
N GLU A 114 -15.50 -8.34 -17.94
CA GLU A 114 -14.95 -7.32 -18.82
C GLU A 114 -13.42 -7.38 -18.88
N ARG A 115 -12.86 -6.87 -19.98
CA ARG A 115 -11.40 -6.78 -20.15
C ARG A 115 -10.81 -5.91 -19.04
N ILE A 116 -9.78 -6.42 -18.39
CA ILE A 116 -9.05 -5.69 -17.35
C ILE A 116 -8.16 -4.64 -18.03
N THR A 117 -8.44 -3.37 -17.78
CA THR A 117 -7.69 -2.22 -18.37
C THR A 117 -6.85 -1.47 -17.34
N ASP A 118 -7.21 -1.56 -16.05
CA ASP A 118 -6.45 -1.02 -14.93
C ASP A 118 -6.46 -2.03 -13.78
N LEU A 119 -5.34 -2.72 -13.57
CA LEU A 119 -5.16 -3.66 -12.48
C LEU A 119 -4.15 -3.11 -11.48
N ARG A 120 -4.63 -2.81 -10.28
CA ARG A 120 -3.80 -2.37 -9.15
C ARG A 120 -3.67 -3.52 -8.17
N PRO A 121 -2.49 -4.14 -8.04
CA PRO A 121 -2.29 -5.24 -7.12
C PRO A 121 -2.31 -4.72 -5.68
N MET A 122 -2.76 -5.57 -4.77
CA MET A 122 -2.56 -5.33 -3.35
C MET A 122 -1.06 -5.41 -3.02
N ILE A 123 -0.62 -4.61 -2.06
CA ILE A 123 0.78 -4.50 -1.66
C ILE A 123 1.34 -5.84 -1.16
N ARG A 124 2.58 -6.13 -1.55
CA ARG A 124 3.30 -7.39 -1.28
C ARG A 124 4.67 -7.09 -0.69
N ASN A 125 5.16 -7.97 0.18
CA ASN A 125 6.53 -7.90 0.71
C ASN A 125 7.56 -8.38 -0.34
N GLY A 126 8.86 -8.35 -0.01
CA GLY A 126 9.93 -8.81 -0.90
C GLY A 126 9.82 -10.27 -1.34
N PHE A 127 9.05 -11.10 -0.64
CA PHE A 127 8.76 -12.49 -1.01
C PHE A 127 7.48 -12.65 -1.85
N GLY A 128 6.80 -11.55 -2.18
CA GLY A 128 5.54 -11.56 -2.93
C GLY A 128 4.30 -11.92 -2.11
N GLN A 129 4.40 -11.95 -0.78
CA GLN A 129 3.26 -12.24 0.10
C GLN A 129 2.48 -10.96 0.42
N LEU A 130 1.15 -11.08 0.45
CA LEU A 130 0.25 -9.97 0.82
C LEU A 130 0.47 -9.54 2.27
N TYR A 131 0.54 -8.24 2.52
CA TYR A 131 0.61 -7.71 3.88
C TYR A 131 -0.13 -6.37 4.00
N ILE A 132 -0.39 -5.95 5.24
CA ILE A 132 -0.91 -4.61 5.55
C ILE A 132 0.26 -3.77 6.07
N PRO A 133 0.66 -2.69 5.37
CA PRO A 133 1.70 -1.81 5.85
C PRO A 133 1.33 -1.15 7.17
N GLY A 134 2.31 -1.04 8.07
CA GLY A 134 2.13 -0.32 9.33
C GLY A 134 1.74 1.14 9.13
N SER A 135 2.15 1.78 8.04
CA SER A 135 1.74 3.13 7.66
C SER A 135 0.23 3.24 7.41
N SER A 136 -0.38 2.25 6.75
CA SER A 136 -1.83 2.23 6.50
C SER A 136 -2.63 2.10 7.79
N ILE A 137 -2.21 1.23 8.70
CA ILE A 137 -2.84 1.06 10.03
C ILE A 137 -2.69 2.36 10.84
N LYS A 138 -1.47 2.92 10.88
CA LYS A 138 -1.20 4.18 11.57
C LYS A 138 -2.06 5.32 11.01
N GLY A 139 -2.21 5.40 9.69
CA GLY A 139 -3.07 6.39 9.03
C GLY A 139 -4.53 6.27 9.47
N ALA A 140 -5.10 5.06 9.45
CA ALA A 140 -6.49 4.84 9.89
C ALA A 140 -6.70 5.24 11.37
N ILE A 141 -5.79 4.85 12.26
CA ILE A 141 -5.83 5.24 13.67
C ILE A 141 -5.71 6.76 13.83
N ARG A 142 -4.79 7.38 13.08
CA ARG A 142 -4.59 8.83 13.08
C ARG A 142 -5.87 9.58 12.71
N THR A 143 -6.55 9.15 11.66
CA THR A 143 -7.83 9.74 11.20
C THR A 143 -8.93 9.57 12.25
N ALA A 144 -9.02 8.41 12.90
CA ALA A 144 -9.99 8.19 13.97
C ALA A 144 -9.75 9.12 15.18
N ILE A 145 -8.48 9.28 15.59
CA ILE A 145 -8.11 10.20 16.67
C ILE A 145 -8.43 11.65 16.29
N ALA A 146 -8.03 12.08 15.09
CA ALA A 146 -8.29 13.42 14.59
C ALA A 146 -9.79 13.74 14.59
N TYR A 147 -10.60 12.83 14.03
CA TYR A 147 -12.05 12.96 14.04
C TYR A 147 -12.62 13.08 15.47
N TYR A 148 -12.15 12.24 16.39
CA TYR A 148 -12.59 12.28 17.79
C TYR A 148 -12.26 13.63 18.45
N LEU A 149 -11.03 14.12 18.29
CA LEU A 149 -10.60 15.41 18.86
C LEU A 149 -11.44 16.57 18.34
N LEU A 150 -11.78 16.56 17.04
CA LEU A 150 -12.60 17.60 16.43
C LEU A 150 -14.07 17.52 16.87
N LYS A 151 -14.63 16.30 16.91
CA LYS A 151 -16.03 16.07 17.32
C LYS A 151 -16.28 16.51 18.77
N TYR A 152 -15.30 16.29 19.66
CA TYR A 152 -15.40 16.63 21.08
C TYR A 152 -14.56 17.85 21.48
N ALA A 153 -14.24 18.72 20.52
CA ALA A 153 -13.33 19.86 20.71
C ALA A 153 -13.71 20.80 21.87
N LYS A 154 -15.01 20.95 22.15
CA LYS A 154 -15.52 21.77 23.27
C LYS A 154 -15.25 21.11 24.63
N THR A 155 -15.47 19.81 24.73
CA THR A 155 -15.29 19.03 25.97
C THR A 155 -13.82 18.81 26.30
N LEU A 156 -12.99 18.68 25.26
CA LEU A 156 -11.54 18.45 25.38
C LEU A 156 -10.72 19.75 25.42
N ASN A 157 -11.36 20.92 25.53
CA ASN A 157 -10.70 22.23 25.54
C ASN A 157 -9.69 22.43 24.39
N VAL A 158 -10.01 21.94 23.20
CA VAL A 158 -9.16 22.15 22.02
C VAL A 158 -9.13 23.67 21.72
N PRO A 159 -7.93 24.27 21.57
CA PRO A 159 -7.77 25.71 21.34
C PRO A 159 -8.65 26.20 20.19
N GLN A 160 -9.26 27.39 20.34
CA GLN A 160 -10.22 27.92 19.35
C GLN A 160 -9.64 28.07 17.94
N GLU A 161 -8.35 28.42 17.84
CA GLU A 161 -7.58 28.52 16.59
C GLU A 161 -7.52 27.20 15.80
N LYS A 162 -7.79 26.07 16.45
CA LYS A 162 -7.67 24.70 15.89
C LYS A 162 -9.01 23.99 15.80
N ARG A 163 -10.11 24.74 15.96
CA ARG A 163 -11.47 24.21 15.79
C ARG A 163 -11.81 24.18 14.31
N VAL A 164 -12.73 23.28 13.95
CA VAL A 164 -13.19 23.06 12.56
C VAL A 164 -13.42 24.37 11.80
N SER A 165 -13.99 25.39 12.44
CA SER A 165 -14.28 26.68 11.80
C SER A 165 -13.05 27.43 11.26
N SER A 166 -11.90 27.43 11.92
CA SER A 166 -10.70 28.12 11.43
C SER A 166 -9.96 27.30 10.38
N ILE A 167 -9.87 25.99 10.60
CA ILE A 167 -9.23 25.06 9.66
C ILE A 167 -10.03 24.92 8.37
N GLU A 168 -11.36 24.84 8.45
CA GLU A 168 -12.25 24.82 7.28
C GLU A 168 -12.19 26.15 6.51
N THR A 169 -11.98 27.28 7.22
CA THR A 169 -11.78 28.60 6.59
C THR A 169 -10.46 28.67 5.84
N GLN A 170 -9.36 28.20 6.43
CA GLN A 170 -8.05 28.11 5.77
C GLN A 170 -8.07 27.12 4.58
N LEU A 171 -8.72 25.97 4.74
CA LEU A 171 -8.91 24.98 3.66
C LEU A 171 -9.69 25.59 2.50
N ARG A 172 -10.81 26.27 2.75
CA ARG A 172 -11.61 26.94 1.69
C ARG A 172 -10.84 28.05 0.98
N GLN A 173 -9.97 28.78 1.69
CA GLN A 173 -9.11 29.81 1.08
C GLN A 173 -8.01 29.20 0.20
N ASN A 174 -7.48 28.03 0.56
CA ASN A 174 -6.42 27.36 -0.19
C ASN A 174 -6.95 26.44 -1.32
N LEU A 175 -8.22 26.01 -1.26
CA LEU A 175 -8.87 25.11 -2.23
C LEU A 175 -9.32 25.77 -3.55
N GLY A 176 -9.13 27.09 -3.70
CA GLY A 176 -9.59 27.85 -4.87
C GLY A 176 -9.08 27.32 -6.23
N ASP A 177 -7.89 26.70 -6.27
CA ASP A 177 -7.20 26.39 -7.55
C ASP A 177 -6.77 24.92 -7.77
N LEU A 178 -6.93 24.00 -6.80
CA LEU A 178 -6.30 22.67 -6.87
C LEU A 178 -7.27 21.50 -6.67
N LYS A 179 -8.36 21.48 -7.45
CA LYS A 179 -9.41 20.45 -7.39
C LYS A 179 -8.98 19.01 -7.71
N TYR A 180 -7.78 18.77 -8.25
CA TYR A 180 -7.34 17.44 -8.70
C TYR A 180 -6.15 16.84 -7.94
N ARG A 181 -5.47 17.59 -7.06
CA ARG A 181 -4.29 17.12 -6.30
C ARG A 181 -4.47 17.07 -4.78
N ALA A 182 -5.58 17.60 -4.25
CA ALA A 182 -5.79 17.81 -2.83
C ALA A 182 -5.77 16.51 -1.99
N LYS A 183 -6.42 15.43 -2.43
CA LYS A 183 -6.75 14.29 -1.53
C LYS A 183 -5.58 13.61 -0.78
N PHE A 184 -4.33 13.76 -1.23
CA PHE A 184 -3.15 13.19 -0.54
C PHE A 184 -2.22 14.24 0.10
N VAL A 185 -2.18 15.46 -0.44
CA VAL A 185 -1.35 16.56 0.12
C VAL A 185 -2.05 17.22 1.31
N ASP A 186 -3.37 17.32 1.22
CA ASP A 186 -4.26 17.99 2.16
C ASP A 186 -4.38 17.21 3.48
N ASP A 187 -4.38 15.87 3.41
CA ASP A 187 -4.36 15.01 4.60
C ASP A 187 -3.04 15.14 5.37
N ASN A 188 -1.89 15.20 4.70
CA ASN A 188 -0.60 15.30 5.39
C ASN A 188 -0.42 16.66 6.06
N LEU A 189 -0.68 17.77 5.35
CA LEU A 189 -0.51 19.12 5.92
C LEU A 189 -1.47 19.37 7.09
N PHE A 190 -2.74 18.98 6.95
CA PHE A 190 -3.75 19.06 8.01
C PHE A 190 -3.38 18.20 9.22
N MET A 191 -2.95 16.96 8.98
CA MET A 191 -2.54 16.05 10.06
C MET A 191 -1.26 16.53 10.74
N ASP A 192 -0.29 17.02 9.97
CA ASP A 192 0.95 17.54 10.51
C ASP A 192 0.68 18.79 11.36
N GLU A 193 -0.21 19.70 10.96
CA GLU A 193 -0.59 20.86 11.77
C GLU A 193 -1.37 20.48 13.04
N LEU A 194 -2.30 19.51 12.91
CA LEU A 194 -3.06 18.98 14.03
C LEU A 194 -2.13 18.33 15.05
N PHE A 195 -1.22 17.43 14.62
CA PHE A 195 -0.36 16.64 15.51
C PHE A 195 0.97 17.30 15.89
N ALA A 196 1.52 18.24 15.11
CA ALA A 196 2.77 18.94 15.45
C ALA A 196 2.67 19.74 16.74
N ASN A 197 1.45 20.15 17.11
CA ASN A 197 1.21 20.95 18.30
C ASN A 197 0.61 20.18 19.48
N TYR A 198 0.13 18.94 19.28
CA TYR A 198 -0.02 17.98 20.38
C TYR A 198 1.36 17.39 20.64
N GLY A 199 2.24 18.19 21.24
CA GLY A 199 3.62 17.81 21.48
C GLY A 199 3.71 16.48 22.22
N LEU A 200 4.00 15.40 21.50
CA LEU A 200 4.56 14.19 22.09
C LEU A 200 6.00 14.53 22.46
N THR A 201 6.18 15.14 23.62
CA THR A 201 7.49 15.37 24.21
C THR A 201 8.02 14.03 24.72
N TYR A 202 8.93 13.43 23.96
CA TYR A 202 9.68 12.27 24.44
C TYR A 202 10.94 12.76 25.13
N GLN A 203 11.03 12.56 26.46
CA GLN A 203 12.21 12.89 27.27
C GLN A 203 12.75 14.32 27.06
N GLY A 204 11.87 15.32 26.94
CA GLY A 204 12.26 16.72 26.78
C GLY A 204 12.83 17.10 25.40
N ARG A 205 12.75 16.21 24.41
CA ARG A 205 13.08 16.52 23.01
C ARG A 205 11.80 16.57 22.18
N SER A 206 11.63 17.64 21.38
CA SER A 206 10.58 17.69 20.37
C SER A 206 10.89 16.68 19.28
N VAL A 207 9.99 15.72 19.05
CA VAL A 207 10.12 14.80 17.92
C VAL A 207 9.81 15.61 16.67
N ARG A 208 10.83 15.98 15.89
CA ARG A 208 10.62 16.58 14.57
C ARG A 208 9.87 15.54 13.72
N VAL A 209 8.74 15.95 13.16
CA VAL A 209 8.06 15.19 12.10
C VAL A 209 9.08 15.07 10.97
N GLN A 210 9.60 13.85 10.74
CA GLN A 210 10.53 13.62 9.65
C GLN A 210 9.78 13.80 8.34
N GLU A 211 10.03 14.92 7.66
CA GLU A 211 9.76 15.07 6.22
C GLU A 211 10.69 14.12 5.46
N ARG A 212 10.32 12.85 5.34
CA ARG A 212 10.93 11.96 4.35
C ARG A 212 9.86 11.15 3.64
N PRO A 213 9.96 11.03 2.30
CA PRO A 213 9.21 10.01 1.59
C PRO A 213 9.77 8.65 2.01
N ASN A 214 8.91 7.72 2.43
CA ASN A 214 9.30 6.31 2.50
C ASN A 214 9.42 5.79 1.05
N PRO A 215 10.24 4.76 0.72
CA PRO A 215 10.67 3.67 1.61
C PRO A 215 12.17 3.27 1.49
N ASN A 216 12.68 2.60 2.52
CA ASN A 216 13.58 1.45 2.37
C ASN A 216 13.45 0.60 3.63
N THR A 217 12.84 -0.58 3.49
CA THR A 217 13.08 -1.70 4.39
C THR A 217 14.37 -2.37 3.94
N ASP A 218 15.49 -1.84 4.41
CA ASP A 218 16.69 -2.63 4.67
C ASP A 218 16.88 -2.56 6.18
N ASP A 219 16.80 -3.71 6.84
CA ASP A 219 17.72 -4.01 7.93
C ASP A 219 17.77 -5.53 8.10
N HIS A 220 18.95 -6.03 7.75
CA HIS A 220 19.49 -7.33 8.04
C HIS A 220 19.40 -7.63 9.55
N ALA A 221 19.10 -8.88 9.89
CA ALA A 221 19.53 -9.47 11.15
C ALA A 221 20.22 -10.80 10.82
N GLY A 222 21.55 -10.76 10.91
CA GLY A 222 22.35 -11.92 11.31
C GLY A 222 22.38 -12.05 12.82
#